data_AF-A0AA47N9Q5-F1
#
_entry.id   AF-A0AA47N9Q5-F1
#
_cell.length_a   1.000
_cell.length_b   1.000
_cell.length_c   1.000
_cell.angle_alpha   90.00
_cell.angle_beta   90.00
_cell.angle_gamma   90.00
#
_symmetry.space_group_name_H-M   'P 1'
#
loop_
_entity.id
_entity.type
_entity.pdbx_description
1 polymer ?
#
loop_
_entity_poly.entity_id
_entity_poly.type
_entity_poly.pdbx_seq_one_letter_code
_entity_poly.pdbx_strand_id
1 'polypeptide(L)'
;MARNIEWGCGAANRPTRVSWVSVACFAHTLQLAINDGFALYLNREISAAGKLVGHFNHSTVASKALQKKQEQMGLASHRLIQSCKTRWNSVCEMFDRLVEQRWAVAAVLSDRTVTKLQDARILELKDEYWQLMEETQHVLRALKCATTVISAEKDVSISNECKLHLVQSAEFVSSAPMLSAMLDPRHKHLGFLTPAQRVVANMKLVELGEAVETGQEAIEQAGGHVDDGSANTGAAAATQASAMALLLEEQYSTQLDTGIDTEVNNFLRDTPPPLDCNPTDWWKVNGRRFPRLAKLARQYLCIPAT
;
A
#
# COMPACT_ATOMS: atom_id res chain seq x y z
N MET A 1 40.84 -8.58 -17.73
CA MET A 1 40.75 -10.02 -17.40
C MET A 1 39.48 -10.26 -16.60
N ALA A 2 38.35 -10.48 -17.27
CA ALA A 2 37.12 -10.94 -16.65
C ALA A 2 37.01 -12.45 -16.92
N ARG A 3 36.95 -13.27 -15.87
CA ARG A 3 36.77 -14.72 -15.99
C ARG A 3 35.29 -15.02 -16.13
N ASN A 4 34.90 -15.52 -17.31
CA ASN A 4 33.65 -16.22 -17.54
C ASN A 4 33.60 -17.46 -16.62
N ILE A 5 32.49 -17.63 -15.91
CA ILE A 5 32.13 -18.92 -15.31
C ILE A 5 30.93 -19.42 -16.12
N GLU A 6 31.20 -20.25 -17.11
CA GLU A 6 30.18 -21.05 -17.80
C GLU A 6 29.84 -22.25 -16.93
N TRP A 7 28.59 -22.33 -16.48
CA TRP A 7 28.01 -23.60 -16.05
C TRP A 7 27.18 -24.15 -17.21
N GLY A 8 27.74 -25.13 -17.91
CA GLY A 8 26.98 -25.98 -18.82
C GLY A 8 26.05 -26.88 -18.01
N CYS A 9 24.78 -26.91 -18.37
CA CYS A 9 23.88 -27.99 -17.96
C CYS A 9 22.87 -28.28 -19.07
N GLY A 10 22.73 -29.56 -19.37
CA GLY A 10 22.11 -30.10 -20.57
C GLY A 10 20.60 -29.87 -20.69
N ALA A 11 20.14 -30.16 -21.89
CA ALA A 11 18.75 -30.12 -22.31
C ALA A 11 17.90 -31.14 -21.54
N ALA A 12 17.15 -30.68 -20.54
CA ALA A 12 15.85 -31.23 -20.16
C ALA A 12 15.22 -30.28 -19.14
N ASN A 13 13.92 -30.01 -19.32
CA ASN A 13 13.07 -29.20 -18.45
C ASN A 13 13.24 -27.68 -18.58
N ARG A 14 12.58 -27.10 -19.59
CA ARG A 14 12.33 -25.65 -19.65
C ARG A 14 11.04 -25.41 -18.85
N PRO A 15 11.08 -24.98 -17.58
CA PRO A 15 9.85 -24.61 -16.89
C PRO A 15 9.22 -23.47 -17.70
N THR A 16 7.91 -23.58 -17.97
CA THR A 16 7.10 -22.47 -18.44
C THR A 16 7.43 -21.28 -17.56
N ARG A 17 8.07 -20.25 -18.13
CA ARG A 17 8.35 -19.00 -17.41
C ARG A 17 6.99 -18.43 -17.05
N VAL A 18 6.54 -18.67 -15.83
CA VAL A 18 5.47 -17.89 -15.22
C VAL A 18 5.99 -16.46 -15.23
N SER A 19 5.40 -15.59 -16.05
CA SER A 19 5.77 -14.18 -16.09
C SER A 19 5.24 -13.53 -14.82
N TRP A 20 6.01 -13.61 -13.74
CA TRP A 20 5.70 -12.89 -12.51
C TRP A 20 5.75 -11.40 -12.83
N VAL A 21 4.59 -10.74 -12.81
CA VAL A 21 4.53 -9.28 -12.84
C VAL A 21 5.00 -8.79 -11.48
N SER A 22 6.19 -8.18 -11.45
CA SER A 22 6.72 -7.57 -10.23
C SER A 22 5.89 -6.34 -9.89
N VAL A 23 5.12 -6.40 -8.81
CA VAL A 23 4.43 -5.23 -8.25
C VAL A 23 5.44 -4.47 -7.39
N ALA A 24 5.64 -3.18 -7.65
CA ALA A 24 6.52 -2.35 -6.83
C ALA A 24 5.90 -2.17 -5.44
N CYS A 25 6.69 -2.41 -4.39
CA CYS A 25 6.29 -2.15 -3.01
C CYS A 25 5.90 -0.68 -2.85
N PHE A 26 4.68 -0.41 -2.39
CA PHE A 26 4.20 0.95 -2.21
C PHE A 26 5.06 1.72 -1.20
N ALA A 27 5.41 1.07 -0.08
CA ALA A 27 6.28 1.68 0.93
C ALA A 27 7.64 2.07 0.34
N HIS A 28 8.20 1.25 -0.56
CA HIS A 28 9.44 1.57 -1.26
C HIS A 28 9.26 2.73 -2.25
N THR A 29 8.19 2.71 -3.04
CA THR A 29 7.88 3.77 -4.01
C THR A 29 7.66 5.11 -3.32
N LEU A 30 6.92 5.12 -2.22
CA LEU A 30 6.71 6.31 -1.38
C LEU A 30 8.02 6.80 -0.76
N GLN A 31 8.86 5.89 -0.26
CA GLN A 31 10.19 6.22 0.25
C GLN A 31 11.08 6.88 -0.81
N LEU A 32 11.02 6.44 -2.07
CA LEU A 32 11.72 7.08 -3.19
C LEU A 32 11.17 8.47 -3.49
N ALA A 33 9.84 8.60 -3.64
CA ALA A 33 9.19 9.88 -3.94
C ALA A 33 9.47 10.94 -2.87
N ILE A 34 9.45 10.56 -1.59
CA ILE A 34 9.77 11.46 -0.48
C ILE A 34 11.24 11.88 -0.52
N ASN A 35 12.16 10.94 -0.79
CA ASN A 35 13.58 11.25 -0.90
C ASN A 35 13.88 12.21 -2.06
N ASP A 36 13.19 12.05 -3.19
CA ASP A 36 13.31 12.98 -4.32
C ASP A 36 12.79 14.37 -3.92
N GLY A 37 11.65 14.44 -3.24
CA GLY A 37 11.14 15.69 -2.67
C GLY A 37 12.14 16.36 -1.71
N PHE A 38 12.77 15.58 -0.85
CA PHE A 38 13.83 16.06 0.05
C PHE A 38 15.04 16.58 -0.72
N ALA A 39 15.48 15.89 -1.76
CA ALA A 39 16.61 16.31 -2.58
C ALA A 39 16.37 17.63 -3.30
N LEU A 40 15.12 17.89 -3.73
CA LEU A 40 14.72 19.10 -4.45
C LEU A 40 14.47 20.28 -3.52
N TYR A 41 13.74 20.08 -2.42
CA TYR A 41 13.19 21.18 -1.63
C TYR A 41 13.84 21.36 -0.25
N LEU A 42 14.38 20.30 0.37
CA LEU A 42 14.83 20.31 1.78
C LEU A 42 16.30 19.94 1.98
N ASN A 43 17.06 19.76 0.90
CA ASN A 43 18.40 19.19 0.97
C ASN A 43 19.36 20.05 1.82
N ARG A 44 19.25 21.38 1.70
CA ARG A 44 20.13 22.31 2.42
C ARG A 44 19.82 22.29 3.93
N GLU A 45 18.54 22.27 4.26
CA GLU A 45 18.00 22.31 5.62
C GLU A 45 18.29 21.00 6.34
N ILE A 46 18.03 19.86 5.70
CA ILE A 46 18.37 18.53 6.22
C ILE A 46 19.89 18.43 6.45
N SER A 47 20.70 18.94 5.53
CA SER A 47 22.16 18.93 5.66
C SER A 47 22.65 19.81 6.81
N ALA A 48 22.08 21.01 6.96
CA ALA A 48 22.43 21.93 8.04
C ALA A 48 22.00 21.38 9.41
N ALA A 49 20.76 20.89 9.53
CA ALA A 49 20.25 20.21 10.71
C ALA A 49 21.11 18.99 11.08
N GLY A 50 21.49 18.17 10.09
CA GLY A 50 22.36 17.03 10.29
C GLY A 50 23.75 17.39 10.82
N LYS A 51 24.35 18.49 10.33
CA LYS A 51 25.64 19.00 10.84
C LYS A 51 25.53 19.49 12.28
N LEU A 52 24.46 20.24 12.59
CA LEU A 52 24.16 20.69 13.94
C LEU A 52 24.04 19.52 14.90
N VAL A 53 23.18 18.55 14.60
CA VAL A 53 23.01 17.35 15.42
C VAL A 53 24.32 16.56 15.55
N GLY A 54 25.06 16.41 14.45
CA GLY A 54 26.36 15.74 14.45
C GLY A 54 27.34 16.37 15.44
N HIS A 55 27.38 17.71 15.54
CA HIS A 55 28.23 18.40 16.51
C HIS A 55 27.90 17.99 17.95
N PHE A 56 26.61 18.01 18.32
CA PHE A 56 26.17 17.63 19.67
C PHE A 56 26.35 16.14 19.97
N ASN A 57 26.26 15.28 18.96
CA ASN A 57 26.46 13.84 19.14
C ASN A 57 27.93 13.45 19.30
N HIS A 58 28.85 14.15 18.63
CA HIS A 58 30.29 13.88 18.71
C HIS A 58 30.99 14.64 19.85
N SER A 59 30.50 15.81 20.23
CA SER A 59 31.09 16.62 21.30
C SER A 59 30.47 16.30 22.66
N THR A 60 31.21 15.60 23.51
CA THR A 60 30.79 15.30 24.89
C THR A 60 30.59 16.56 25.72
N VAL A 61 31.34 17.63 25.44
CA VAL A 61 31.20 18.94 26.10
C VAL A 61 29.88 19.60 25.69
N ALA A 62 29.58 19.66 24.39
CA ALA A 62 28.33 20.24 23.89
C ALA A 62 27.11 19.44 24.33
N SER A 63 27.20 18.10 24.36
CA SER A 63 26.13 17.22 24.83
C SER A 63 25.82 17.43 26.32
N LYS A 64 26.85 17.55 27.18
CA LYS A 64 26.68 17.86 28.61
C LYS A 64 26.12 19.27 28.82
N ALA A 65 26.58 20.24 28.04
CA ALA A 65 26.06 21.60 28.10
C ALA A 65 24.58 21.65 27.68
N LEU A 66 24.19 20.90 26.64
CA LEU A 66 22.80 20.76 26.21
C LEU A 66 21.94 20.18 27.33
N GLN A 67 22.37 19.08 27.95
CA GLN A 67 21.66 18.48 29.07
C GLN A 67 21.45 19.47 30.22
N LYS A 68 22.50 20.20 30.59
CA LYS A 68 22.41 21.24 31.64
C LYS A 68 21.44 22.35 31.27
N LYS A 69 21.42 22.79 30.01
CA LYS A 69 20.48 23.82 29.51
C LYS A 69 19.05 23.30 29.48
N GLN A 70 18.83 22.04 29.12
CA GLN A 70 17.52 21.38 29.17
C GLN A 70 16.96 21.40 30.60
N GLU A 71 17.78 20.98 31.58
CA GLU A 71 17.41 20.99 33.01
C GLU A 71 17.11 22.41 33.51
N GLN A 72 17.93 23.39 33.15
CA GLN A 72 17.73 24.80 33.52
C GLN A 72 16.43 25.41 32.95
N MET A 73 15.99 24.94 31.78
CA MET A 73 14.78 25.42 31.11
C MET A 73 13.54 24.58 31.43
N GLY A 74 13.67 23.53 32.25
CA GLY A 74 12.57 22.61 32.53
C GLY A 74 12.13 21.77 31.32
N LEU A 75 13.00 21.60 30.32
CA LEU A 75 12.75 20.77 29.15
C LEU A 75 13.13 19.31 29.44
N ALA A 76 12.49 18.38 28.74
CA ALA A 76 12.86 16.97 28.82
C ALA A 76 14.30 16.78 28.30
N SER A 77 15.13 16.05 29.06
CA SER A 77 16.54 15.81 28.75
C SER A 77 16.70 14.77 27.63
N HIS A 78 16.42 15.18 26.40
CA HIS A 78 16.52 14.32 25.23
C HIS A 78 17.81 14.54 24.45
N ARG A 79 18.42 13.43 23.99
CA ARG A 79 19.51 13.50 23.01
C ARG A 79 18.95 13.86 21.63
N LEU A 80 19.74 14.60 20.84
CA LEU A 80 19.39 14.93 19.47
C LEU A 80 19.47 13.68 18.58
N ILE A 81 18.54 13.58 17.62
CA ILE A 81 18.41 12.42 16.73
C ILE A 81 19.00 12.78 15.37
N GLN A 82 19.94 11.96 14.88
CA GLN A 82 20.51 12.15 13.55
C GLN A 82 19.70 11.40 12.50
N SER A 83 19.45 12.05 11.36
CA SER A 83 18.74 11.42 10.25
C SER A 83 19.59 10.34 9.55
N CYS A 84 18.92 9.28 9.12
CA CYS A 84 19.43 8.17 8.34
C CYS A 84 18.96 8.33 6.88
N LYS A 85 19.90 8.37 5.94
CA LYS A 85 19.62 8.60 4.51
C LYS A 85 18.69 7.55 3.89
N THR A 86 18.67 6.33 4.42
CA THR A 86 17.89 5.22 3.86
C THR A 86 16.47 5.13 4.41
N ARG A 87 16.10 5.96 5.41
CA ARG A 87 14.77 5.95 6.02
C ARG A 87 14.26 7.37 6.19
N TRP A 88 13.31 7.78 5.35
CA TRP A 88 12.81 9.16 5.36
C TRP A 88 12.18 9.56 6.71
N ASN A 89 11.59 8.61 7.43
CA ASN A 89 11.02 8.80 8.78
C ASN A 89 12.00 9.40 9.78
N SER A 90 13.29 9.09 9.64
CA SER A 90 14.34 9.60 10.53
C SER A 90 14.61 11.11 10.37
N VAL A 91 14.30 11.68 9.18
CA VAL A 91 14.36 13.14 8.96
C VAL A 91 13.27 13.82 9.79
N CYS A 92 12.07 13.23 9.82
CA CYS A 92 10.95 13.73 10.61
C CYS A 92 11.27 13.71 12.10
N GLU A 93 11.82 12.59 12.59
CA GLU A 93 12.22 12.43 13.99
C GLU A 93 13.34 13.41 14.40
N MET A 94 14.29 13.66 13.50
CA MET A 94 15.32 14.68 13.68
C MET A 94 14.70 16.08 13.79
N PHE A 95 13.78 16.43 12.90
CA PHE A 95 13.10 17.73 12.92
C PHE A 95 12.22 17.93 14.15
N ASP A 96 11.40 16.94 14.51
CA ASP A 96 10.57 16.96 15.73
C ASP A 96 11.46 17.21 16.97
N ARG A 97 12.59 16.48 17.08
CA ARG A 97 13.50 16.64 18.22
C ARG A 97 14.22 17.99 18.23
N LEU A 98 14.65 18.48 17.07
CA LEU A 98 15.33 19.77 16.97
C LEU A 98 14.41 20.93 17.34
N VAL A 99 13.16 20.90 16.85
CA VAL A 99 12.16 21.93 17.18
C VAL A 99 11.85 21.92 18.69
N GLU A 100 11.65 20.74 19.28
CA GLU A 100 11.44 20.59 20.73
C GLU A 100 12.59 21.19 21.56
N GLN A 101 13.82 21.02 21.07
CA GLN A 101 15.04 21.40 21.79
C GLN A 101 15.64 22.74 21.30
N ARG A 102 14.91 23.50 20.47
CA ARG A 102 15.37 24.72 19.78
C ARG A 102 16.03 25.71 20.73
N TRP A 103 15.35 26.04 21.83
CA TRP A 103 15.82 27.04 22.79
C TRP A 103 17.05 26.57 23.58
N ALA A 104 17.09 25.29 23.95
CA ALA A 104 18.26 24.71 24.64
C ALA A 104 19.49 24.71 23.71
N VAL A 105 19.31 24.34 22.44
CA VAL A 105 20.37 24.38 21.43
C VAL A 105 20.86 25.80 21.18
N ALA A 106 19.95 26.76 21.00
CA ALA A 106 20.31 28.17 20.81
C ALA A 106 21.11 28.74 22.01
N ALA A 107 20.73 28.36 23.24
CA ALA A 107 21.45 28.77 24.43
C ALA A 107 22.86 28.17 24.53
N VAL A 108 23.07 26.91 24.10
CA VAL A 108 24.42 26.33 24.04
C VAL A 108 25.27 27.00 22.97
N LEU A 109 24.73 27.24 21.77
CA LEU A 109 25.48 27.90 20.69
C LEU A 109 25.84 29.37 21.03
N SER A 110 25.05 30.00 21.88
CA SER A 110 25.32 31.35 22.40
C SER A 110 26.40 31.36 23.49
N ASP A 111 26.63 30.25 24.19
CA ASP A 111 27.60 30.13 25.26
C ASP A 111 29.03 30.02 24.72
N ARG A 112 29.81 31.11 24.85
CA ARG A 112 31.18 31.21 24.36
C ARG A 112 32.19 30.34 25.12
N THR A 113 31.81 29.82 26.28
CA THR A 113 32.65 28.88 27.04
C THR A 113 32.58 27.46 26.47
N VAL A 114 31.49 27.14 25.76
CA VAL A 114 31.22 25.81 25.20
C VAL A 114 31.41 25.80 23.68
N THR A 115 30.91 26.83 22.99
CA THR A 115 30.94 26.93 21.52
C THR A 115 31.70 28.16 21.07
N LYS A 116 32.78 27.93 20.30
CA LYS A 116 33.58 29.02 19.71
C LYS A 116 32.73 29.81 18.70
N LEU A 117 33.05 31.09 18.51
CA LEU A 117 32.33 31.96 17.57
C LEU A 117 32.28 31.42 16.13
N GLN A 118 33.37 30.79 15.67
CA GLN A 118 33.42 30.21 14.32
C GLN A 118 32.48 29.01 14.20
N ASP A 119 32.49 28.11 15.20
CA ASP A 119 31.62 26.93 15.22
C ASP A 119 30.15 27.35 15.33
N ALA A 120 29.85 28.35 16.17
CA ALA A 120 28.50 28.90 16.30
C ALA A 120 27.98 29.44 14.95
N ARG A 121 28.78 30.22 14.22
CA ARG A 121 28.39 30.75 12.89
C ARG A 121 28.12 29.67 11.84
N ILE A 122 28.77 28.51 11.95
CA ILE A 122 28.59 27.39 11.01
C ILE A 122 27.37 26.54 11.38
N LEU A 123 27.11 26.39 12.68
CA LEU A 123 26.09 25.49 13.23
C LEU A 123 24.74 26.17 13.45
N GLU A 124 24.70 27.51 13.57
CA GLU A 124 23.48 28.27 13.77
C GLU A 124 22.58 28.17 12.55
N LEU A 125 21.39 27.61 12.76
CA LEU A 125 20.36 27.52 11.73
C LEU A 125 19.61 28.84 11.62
N LYS A 126 19.36 29.28 10.39
CA LYS A 126 18.52 30.45 10.11
C LYS A 126 17.10 30.24 10.61
N ASP A 127 16.41 31.31 11.00
CA ASP A 127 15.00 31.27 11.41
C ASP A 127 14.09 30.68 10.32
N GLU A 128 14.39 30.95 9.04
CA GLU A 128 13.72 30.34 7.88
C GLU A 128 13.75 28.81 7.94
N TYR A 129 14.86 28.22 8.39
CA TYR A 129 15.01 26.76 8.49
C TYR A 129 14.20 26.20 9.66
N TRP A 130 14.14 26.93 10.78
CA TRP A 130 13.29 26.55 11.91
C TRP A 130 11.81 26.56 11.55
N GLN A 131 11.35 27.61 10.87
CA GLN A 131 9.98 27.73 10.38
C GLN A 131 9.66 26.60 9.38
N LEU A 132 10.55 26.35 8.43
CA LEU A 132 10.35 25.27 7.46
C LEU A 132 10.24 23.90 8.14
N MET A 133 11.05 23.61 9.16
CA MET A 133 10.94 22.38 9.92
C MET A 133 9.58 22.25 10.61
N GLU A 134 9.07 23.32 11.23
CA GLU A 134 7.75 23.36 11.89
C GLU A 134 6.59 23.19 10.87
N GLU A 135 6.67 23.83 9.71
CA GLU A 135 5.64 23.73 8.66
C GLU A 135 5.63 22.32 8.03
N THR A 136 6.80 21.80 7.71
CA THR A 136 6.96 20.50 7.02
C THR A 136 6.50 19.33 7.90
N GLN A 137 6.54 19.47 9.24
CA GLN A 137 6.09 18.44 10.17
C GLN A 137 4.65 17.97 9.93
N HIS A 138 3.74 18.87 9.52
CA HIS A 138 2.34 18.50 9.29
C HIS A 138 2.20 17.51 8.13
N VAL A 139 2.86 17.79 7.01
CA VAL A 139 2.86 16.93 5.82
C VAL A 139 3.56 15.61 6.12
N LEU A 140 4.71 15.68 6.79
CA LEU A 140 5.51 14.50 7.10
C LEU A 140 4.83 13.53 8.07
N ARG A 141 4.08 14.04 9.07
CA ARG A 141 3.30 13.19 9.97
C ARG A 141 2.18 12.45 9.23
N ALA A 142 1.51 13.10 8.28
CA ALA A 142 0.50 12.45 7.44
C ALA A 142 1.10 11.30 6.62
N LEU A 143 2.25 11.54 5.99
CA LEU A 143 2.99 10.52 5.24
C LEU A 143 3.48 9.38 6.15
N LYS A 144 3.84 9.69 7.40
CA LYS A 144 4.37 8.70 8.36
C LYS A 144 3.25 7.78 8.82
N CYS A 145 2.07 8.35 9.07
CA CYS A 145 0.85 7.61 9.32
C CYS A 145 0.51 6.67 8.15
N ALA A 146 0.48 7.21 6.91
CA ALA A 146 0.20 6.40 5.72
C ALA A 146 1.18 5.23 5.55
N THR A 147 2.49 5.48 5.71
CA THR A 147 3.51 4.43 5.62
C THR A 147 3.35 3.39 6.74
N THR A 148 3.01 3.80 7.95
CA THR A 148 2.81 2.89 9.10
C THR A 148 1.60 2.00 8.92
N VAL A 149 0.47 2.57 8.45
CA VAL A 149 -0.74 1.80 8.14
C VAL A 149 -0.44 0.78 7.04
N ILE A 150 0.22 1.20 5.96
CA ILE A 150 0.50 0.32 4.82
C ILE A 150 1.55 -0.74 5.16
N SER A 151 2.47 -0.45 6.09
CA SER A 151 3.49 -1.41 6.54
C SER A 151 2.99 -2.37 7.63
N ALA A 152 1.78 -2.19 8.17
CA ALA A 152 1.21 -3.08 9.18
C ALA A 152 0.61 -4.32 8.48
N GLU A 153 1.46 -5.34 8.29
CA GLU A 153 1.20 -6.58 7.54
C GLU A 153 -0.08 -7.38 7.89
N LYS A 154 -0.79 -7.07 8.98
CA LYS A 154 -1.90 -7.93 9.44
C LYS A 154 -3.21 -7.76 8.68
N ASP A 155 -3.51 -6.61 8.09
CA ASP A 155 -4.86 -6.35 7.55
C ASP A 155 -4.90 -5.42 6.31
N VAL A 156 -3.76 -5.04 5.73
CA VAL A 156 -3.72 -4.07 4.63
C VAL A 156 -3.48 -4.74 3.27
N SER A 157 -4.59 -5.01 2.57
CA SER A 157 -4.60 -5.32 1.14
C SER A 157 -4.21 -4.09 0.31
N ILE A 158 -3.65 -4.32 -0.88
CA ILE A 158 -3.26 -3.27 -1.85
C ILE A 158 -4.39 -2.25 -2.12
N SER A 159 -5.67 -2.61 -1.94
CA SER A 159 -6.81 -1.69 -2.01
C SER A 159 -6.64 -0.37 -1.26
N ASN A 160 -5.91 -0.36 -0.14
CA ASN A 160 -5.75 0.87 0.67
C ASN A 160 -4.75 1.86 0.04
N GLU A 161 -3.90 1.42 -0.89
CA GLU A 161 -2.89 2.26 -1.55
C GLU A 161 -3.50 3.30 -2.50
N CYS A 162 -4.63 2.99 -3.15
CA CYS A 162 -5.21 3.87 -4.17
C CYS A 162 -5.76 5.21 -3.64
N LYS A 163 -5.92 5.38 -2.32
CA LYS A 163 -6.44 6.63 -1.75
C LYS A 163 -5.42 7.78 -1.69
N LEU A 164 -4.12 7.52 -1.90
CA LEU A 164 -3.12 8.59 -1.88
C LEU A 164 -3.12 9.33 -3.23
N HIS A 165 -3.42 10.63 -3.20
CA HIS A 165 -3.61 11.53 -4.35
C HIS A 165 -2.39 11.65 -5.29
N LEU A 166 -2.10 10.63 -6.10
CA LEU A 166 -1.13 10.67 -7.20
C LEU A 166 -1.66 9.93 -8.44
N VAL A 167 -2.82 10.34 -8.97
CA VAL A 167 -3.41 9.70 -10.16
C VAL A 167 -3.50 10.70 -11.31
N GLN A 168 -2.57 10.59 -12.27
CA GLN A 168 -2.63 11.32 -13.55
C GLN A 168 -2.33 10.48 -14.81
N SER A 169 -2.30 9.15 -14.76
CA SER A 169 -2.10 8.33 -15.98
C SER A 169 -3.19 7.28 -16.18
N ALA A 170 -3.65 7.14 -17.42
CA ALA A 170 -4.61 6.12 -17.85
C ALA A 170 -4.05 4.69 -17.71
N GLU A 171 -2.72 4.53 -17.70
CA GLU A 171 -2.06 3.23 -17.48
C GLU A 171 -2.21 2.73 -16.03
N PHE A 172 -2.45 3.63 -15.07
CA PHE A 172 -2.63 3.26 -13.66
C PHE A 172 -3.96 2.53 -13.41
N VAL A 173 -4.96 2.73 -14.27
CA VAL A 173 -6.29 2.13 -14.12
C VAL A 173 -6.25 0.59 -14.27
N SER A 174 -5.26 0.08 -15.00
CA SER A 174 -5.05 -1.36 -15.22
C SER A 174 -4.08 -2.00 -14.20
N SER A 175 -3.61 -1.23 -13.21
CA SER A 175 -2.65 -1.73 -12.22
C SER A 175 -3.33 -2.66 -11.22
N ALA A 176 -2.59 -3.67 -10.72
CA ALA A 176 -3.08 -4.58 -9.68
C ALA A 176 -3.64 -3.85 -8.43
N PRO A 177 -3.07 -2.70 -7.99
CA PRO A 177 -3.67 -1.89 -6.94
C PRO A 177 -5.05 -1.33 -7.24
N MET A 178 -5.23 -0.82 -8.47
CA MET A 178 -6.53 -0.30 -8.87
C MET A 178 -7.58 -1.41 -8.88
N LEU A 179 -7.25 -2.58 -9.44
CA LEU A 179 -8.14 -3.73 -9.47
C LEU A 179 -8.46 -4.23 -8.05
N SER A 180 -7.48 -4.25 -7.15
CA SER A 180 -7.72 -4.56 -5.74
C SER A 180 -8.65 -3.55 -5.08
N ALA A 181 -8.55 -2.26 -5.38
CA ALA A 181 -9.41 -1.21 -4.83
C ALA A 181 -10.85 -1.28 -5.38
N MET A 182 -11.00 -1.62 -6.66
CA MET A 182 -12.30 -1.88 -7.28
C MET A 182 -13.03 -3.06 -6.65
N LEU A 183 -12.28 -4.12 -6.35
CA LEU A 183 -12.80 -5.35 -5.73
C LEU A 183 -12.97 -5.24 -4.22
N ASP A 184 -12.55 -4.13 -3.58
CA ASP A 184 -12.84 -3.88 -2.17
C ASP A 184 -14.25 -3.27 -2.03
N PRO A 185 -15.21 -3.97 -1.39
CA PRO A 185 -16.57 -3.47 -1.21
C PRO A 185 -16.66 -2.12 -0.48
N ARG A 186 -15.66 -1.78 0.33
CA ARG A 186 -15.54 -0.51 1.06
C ARG A 186 -15.12 0.66 0.16
N HIS A 187 -14.43 0.35 -0.94
CA HIS A 187 -13.79 1.33 -1.81
C HIS A 187 -14.28 1.28 -3.27
N LYS A 188 -15.20 0.38 -3.59
CA LYS A 188 -15.74 0.11 -4.94
C LYS A 188 -16.24 1.32 -5.73
N HIS A 189 -16.63 2.42 -5.08
CA HIS A 189 -17.08 3.64 -5.76
C HIS A 189 -15.94 4.56 -6.21
N LEU A 190 -14.70 4.30 -5.77
CA LEU A 190 -13.47 5.02 -6.15
C LEU A 190 -13.67 6.54 -6.24
N GLY A 191 -14.18 7.15 -5.16
CA GLY A 191 -14.60 8.56 -5.15
C GLY A 191 -13.51 9.58 -5.44
N PHE A 192 -12.24 9.17 -5.41
CA PHE A 192 -11.08 9.98 -5.77
C PHE A 192 -10.80 10.04 -7.28
N LEU A 193 -11.45 9.19 -8.09
CA LEU A 193 -11.33 9.19 -9.55
C LEU A 193 -12.39 10.06 -10.21
N THR A 194 -12.06 10.61 -11.39
CA THR A 194 -13.04 11.26 -12.26
C THR A 194 -14.08 10.25 -12.78
N PRO A 195 -15.31 10.69 -13.13
CA PRO A 195 -16.31 9.79 -13.70
C PRO A 195 -15.81 9.01 -14.93
N ALA A 196 -15.00 9.64 -15.79
CA ALA A 196 -14.41 9.00 -16.96
C ALA A 196 -13.44 7.87 -16.59
N GLN A 197 -12.56 8.10 -15.61
CA GLN A 197 -11.64 7.07 -15.12
C GLN A 197 -12.38 5.88 -14.49
N ARG A 198 -13.49 6.12 -13.78
CA ARG A 198 -14.31 5.04 -13.21
C ARG A 198 -14.95 4.16 -14.29
N VAL A 199 -15.38 4.74 -15.41
CA VAL A 199 -15.92 3.97 -16.54
C VAL A 199 -14.85 3.05 -17.12
N VAL A 200 -13.65 3.59 -17.37
CA VAL A 200 -12.51 2.79 -17.89
C VAL A 200 -12.16 1.65 -16.92
N ALA A 201 -12.13 1.94 -15.62
CA ALA A 201 -11.86 0.94 -14.59
C ALA A 201 -12.91 -0.18 -14.63
N ASN A 202 -14.20 0.17 -14.65
CA ASN A 202 -15.30 -0.79 -14.70
C ASN A 202 -15.27 -1.64 -15.97
N MET A 203 -14.95 -1.05 -17.13
CA MET A 203 -14.77 -1.81 -18.38
C MET A 203 -13.65 -2.86 -18.24
N LYS A 204 -12.55 -2.53 -17.56
CA LYS A 204 -11.46 -3.48 -17.34
C LYS A 204 -11.85 -4.61 -16.39
N LEU A 205 -12.66 -4.32 -15.37
CA LEU A 205 -13.18 -5.35 -14.46
C LEU A 205 -14.12 -6.32 -15.17
N VAL A 206 -14.94 -5.82 -16.09
CA VAL A 206 -15.81 -6.63 -16.97
C VAL A 206 -14.94 -7.54 -17.84
N GLU A 207 -13.96 -6.99 -18.56
CA GLU A 207 -13.03 -7.75 -19.43
C GLU A 207 -12.33 -8.90 -18.66
N LEU A 208 -11.85 -8.62 -17.44
CA LEU A 208 -11.22 -9.65 -16.60
C LEU A 208 -12.22 -10.70 -16.11
N GLY A 209 -13.47 -10.32 -15.87
CA GLY A 209 -14.53 -11.24 -15.47
C GLY A 209 -14.97 -12.17 -16.60
N GLU A 210 -14.96 -11.70 -17.85
CA GLU A 210 -15.19 -12.54 -19.05
C GLU A 210 -14.05 -13.55 -19.24
N ALA A 211 -12.79 -13.11 -19.09
CA ALA A 211 -11.63 -13.99 -19.23
C ALA A 211 -11.62 -15.15 -18.21
N VAL A 212 -12.22 -14.96 -17.04
CA VAL A 212 -12.39 -16.02 -16.03
C VAL A 212 -13.40 -17.09 -16.48
N GLU A 213 -14.36 -16.76 -17.34
CA GLU A 213 -15.29 -17.74 -17.92
C GLU A 213 -14.62 -18.61 -18.98
N THR A 214 -13.87 -18.00 -19.90
CA THR A 214 -13.23 -18.72 -21.01
C THR A 214 -12.17 -19.72 -20.51
N GLY A 215 -11.50 -19.40 -19.39
CA GLY A 215 -10.56 -20.33 -18.74
C GLY A 215 -11.24 -21.52 -18.04
N GLN A 216 -12.52 -21.40 -17.68
CA GLN A 216 -13.30 -22.45 -17.03
C GLN A 216 -13.75 -23.52 -18.05
N GLU A 217 -14.19 -23.08 -19.23
CA GLU A 217 -14.58 -23.96 -20.34
C GLU A 217 -13.41 -24.85 -20.82
N ALA A 218 -12.18 -24.32 -20.79
CA ALA A 218 -10.98 -25.06 -21.18
C ALA A 218 -10.53 -26.11 -20.15
N ILE A 219 -10.86 -25.95 -18.86
CA ILE A 219 -10.50 -26.90 -17.80
C ILE A 219 -11.52 -28.04 -17.71
N GLU A 220 -12.81 -27.77 -17.94
CA GLU A 220 -13.85 -28.81 -17.95
C GLU A 220 -13.75 -29.74 -19.17
N GLN A 221 -13.27 -29.25 -20.33
CA GLN A 221 -13.08 -30.08 -21.53
C GLN A 221 -11.83 -30.97 -21.50
N ALA A 222 -10.87 -30.72 -20.60
CA ALA A 222 -9.63 -31.51 -20.50
C ALA A 222 -9.71 -32.69 -19.51
N GLY A 223 -10.83 -32.85 -18.79
CA GLY A 223 -10.96 -33.78 -17.66
C GLY A 223 -11.70 -35.11 -17.93
N GLY A 224 -12.10 -35.43 -19.16
CA GLY A 224 -13.02 -36.55 -19.41
C GLY A 224 -12.54 -37.60 -20.41
N HIS A 225 -11.82 -38.65 -19.95
CA HIS A 225 -11.86 -39.99 -20.58
C HIS A 225 -11.47 -41.16 -19.63
N VAL A 226 -12.52 -41.86 -19.15
CA VAL A 226 -12.78 -43.33 -19.03
C VAL A 226 -11.79 -44.30 -18.34
N ASP A 227 -12.25 -45.01 -17.29
CA ASP A 227 -12.45 -46.48 -17.36
C ASP A 227 -13.55 -47.00 -16.42
N ASP A 228 -14.24 -48.03 -16.92
CA ASP A 228 -15.43 -48.74 -16.48
C ASP A 228 -15.12 -49.85 -15.45
N GLY A 229 -16.11 -50.26 -14.65
CA GLY A 229 -15.94 -51.27 -13.60
C GLY A 229 -17.10 -51.39 -12.62
N SER A 230 -18.23 -51.89 -13.12
CA SER A 230 -19.49 -52.25 -12.43
C SER A 230 -19.37 -53.07 -11.11
N ALA A 231 -20.14 -52.70 -10.07
CA ALA A 231 -21.30 -53.48 -9.59
C ALA A 231 -21.92 -52.96 -8.25
N ASN A 232 -23.12 -52.36 -8.38
CA ASN A 232 -24.37 -52.62 -7.64
C ASN A 232 -24.54 -52.31 -6.13
N THR A 233 -25.40 -51.34 -5.78
CA THR A 233 -26.78 -51.52 -5.23
C THR A 233 -27.28 -50.27 -4.46
N GLY A 234 -28.53 -49.86 -4.69
CA GLY A 234 -29.36 -49.21 -3.65
C GLY A 234 -29.95 -47.81 -3.91
N ALA A 235 -31.22 -47.80 -4.32
CA ALA A 235 -32.27 -46.81 -3.99
C ALA A 235 -32.18 -45.37 -4.54
N ALA A 236 -32.98 -45.13 -5.59
CA ALA A 236 -33.41 -43.80 -6.02
C ALA A 236 -34.25 -43.09 -4.94
N ALA A 237 -33.76 -41.94 -4.46
CA ALA A 237 -34.57 -40.98 -3.73
C ALA A 237 -34.93 -39.82 -4.69
N ALA A 238 -36.11 -39.92 -5.30
CA ALA A 238 -36.71 -38.81 -6.03
C ALA A 238 -37.17 -37.76 -5.02
N THR A 239 -36.39 -36.70 -4.86
CA THR A 239 -36.79 -35.52 -4.08
C THR A 239 -37.94 -34.83 -4.81
N GLN A 240 -39.13 -34.77 -4.20
CA GLN A 240 -40.29 -34.07 -4.72
C GLN A 240 -39.94 -32.60 -5.03
N ALA A 241 -40.00 -32.22 -6.31
CA ALA A 241 -40.08 -30.82 -6.69
C ALA A 241 -41.38 -30.24 -6.11
N SER A 242 -41.29 -29.10 -5.42
CA SER A 242 -42.45 -28.39 -4.87
C SER A 242 -43.46 -28.11 -6.00
N ALA A 243 -44.76 -28.23 -5.72
CA ALA A 243 -45.82 -27.94 -6.70
C ALA A 243 -45.66 -26.55 -7.35
N MET A 244 -45.06 -25.60 -6.63
CA MET A 244 -44.70 -24.29 -7.11
C MET A 244 -43.59 -24.27 -8.16
N ALA A 245 -42.62 -25.18 -8.07
CA ALA A 245 -41.56 -25.34 -9.07
C ALA A 245 -42.13 -25.91 -10.37
N LEU A 246 -43.00 -26.94 -10.27
CA LEU A 246 -43.64 -27.56 -11.44
C LEU A 246 -44.67 -26.65 -12.15
N LEU A 247 -45.37 -25.79 -11.40
CA LEU A 247 -46.42 -24.93 -11.97
C LEU A 247 -45.88 -23.66 -12.63
N LEU A 248 -44.73 -23.15 -12.18
CA LEU A 248 -44.21 -21.84 -12.57
C LEU A 248 -42.85 -21.89 -13.28
N GLU A 249 -42.31 -23.10 -13.54
CA GLU A 249 -41.01 -23.32 -14.17
C GLU A 249 -40.86 -22.56 -15.49
N GLU A 250 -41.89 -22.56 -16.34
CA GLU A 250 -41.85 -21.90 -17.65
C GLU A 250 -42.16 -20.39 -17.59
N GLN A 251 -42.84 -19.89 -16.55
CA GLN A 251 -43.25 -18.48 -16.43
C GLN A 251 -42.24 -17.62 -15.66
N TYR A 252 -41.41 -18.23 -14.81
CA TYR A 252 -40.40 -17.55 -13.99
C TYR A 252 -38.97 -17.91 -14.38
N SER A 253 -38.75 -18.68 -15.45
CA SER A 253 -37.45 -18.75 -16.11
C SER A 253 -37.19 -17.41 -16.81
N THR A 254 -37.01 -16.34 -16.02
CA THR A 254 -36.28 -15.18 -16.51
C THR A 254 -34.94 -15.75 -16.91
N GLN A 255 -34.59 -15.63 -18.19
CA GLN A 255 -33.19 -15.69 -18.57
C GLN A 255 -32.49 -14.69 -17.66
N LEU A 256 -31.93 -15.19 -16.57
CA LEU A 256 -31.11 -14.40 -15.69
C LEU A 256 -29.99 -13.97 -16.61
N ASP A 257 -29.94 -12.67 -16.89
CA ASP A 257 -28.89 -12.06 -17.66
C ASP A 257 -27.60 -12.22 -16.83
N THR A 258 -27.03 -13.42 -16.90
CA THR A 258 -25.84 -13.87 -16.15
C THR A 258 -24.58 -13.27 -16.75
N GLY A 259 -24.68 -12.16 -17.49
CA GLY A 259 -23.51 -11.42 -17.94
C GLY A 259 -22.73 -10.86 -16.76
N ILE A 260 -21.40 -10.80 -16.90
CA ILE A 260 -20.52 -10.16 -15.94
C ILE A 260 -20.94 -8.69 -15.70
N ASP A 261 -21.50 -8.01 -16.71
CA ASP A 261 -22.01 -6.64 -16.60
C ASP A 261 -23.12 -6.52 -15.55
N THR A 262 -24.03 -7.48 -15.50
CA THR A 262 -25.12 -7.52 -14.50
C THR A 262 -24.54 -7.75 -13.11
N GLU A 263 -23.56 -8.66 -12.99
CA GLU A 263 -22.85 -8.94 -11.74
C GLU A 263 -22.12 -7.69 -11.21
N VAL A 264 -21.38 -6.99 -12.06
CA VAL A 264 -20.64 -5.74 -11.74
C VAL A 264 -21.62 -4.62 -11.36
N ASN A 265 -22.68 -4.41 -12.12
CA ASN A 265 -23.68 -3.39 -11.82
C ASN A 265 -24.38 -3.64 -10.47
N ASN A 266 -24.70 -4.91 -10.16
CA ASN A 266 -25.26 -5.30 -8.88
C ASN A 266 -24.28 -5.07 -7.73
N PHE A 267 -22.99 -5.38 -7.92
CA PHE A 267 -21.95 -5.11 -6.93
C PHE A 267 -21.79 -3.62 -6.62
N LEU A 268 -21.79 -2.76 -7.65
CA LEU A 268 -21.67 -1.31 -7.50
C LEU A 268 -22.88 -0.67 -6.79
N ARG A 269 -24.07 -1.25 -6.97
CA ARG A 269 -25.32 -0.81 -6.33
C ARG A 269 -25.48 -1.29 -4.88
N ASP A 270 -24.79 -2.38 -4.50
CA ASP A 270 -24.93 -2.94 -3.15
C ASP A 270 -24.45 -1.93 -2.10
N THR A 271 -24.98 -2.00 -0.88
CA THR A 271 -24.57 -1.06 0.18
C THR A 271 -23.13 -1.38 0.62
N PRO A 272 -22.21 -0.40 0.67
CA PRO A 272 -20.84 -0.66 1.12
C PRO A 272 -20.82 -1.05 2.61
N PRO A 273 -20.01 -2.05 3.01
CA PRO A 273 -19.86 -2.43 4.40
C PRO A 273 -19.06 -1.36 5.18
N PRO A 274 -19.11 -1.40 6.53
CA PRO A 274 -18.27 -0.57 7.39
C PRO A 274 -16.77 -0.64 7.06
N LEU A 275 -16.04 0.46 7.28
CA LEU A 275 -14.63 0.60 6.89
C LEU A 275 -13.68 -0.32 7.69
N ASP A 276 -14.09 -0.72 8.89
CA ASP A 276 -13.38 -1.62 9.81
C ASP A 276 -13.52 -3.10 9.46
N CYS A 277 -14.41 -3.45 8.52
CA CYS A 277 -14.60 -4.82 8.07
C CYS A 277 -13.44 -5.30 7.17
N ASN A 278 -13.06 -6.57 7.31
CA ASN A 278 -12.09 -7.22 6.42
C ASN A 278 -12.76 -7.55 5.06
N PRO A 279 -12.24 -7.04 3.93
CA PRO A 279 -12.80 -7.30 2.60
C PRO A 279 -12.90 -8.79 2.26
N THR A 280 -11.91 -9.59 2.69
CA THR A 280 -11.86 -11.02 2.36
C THR A 280 -12.99 -11.80 3.03
N ASP A 281 -13.40 -11.41 4.24
CA ASP A 281 -14.52 -12.02 4.94
C ASP A 281 -15.86 -11.62 4.32
N TRP A 282 -15.97 -10.39 3.83
CA TRP A 282 -17.16 -9.96 3.06
C TRP A 282 -17.33 -10.81 1.80
N TRP A 283 -16.24 -11.11 1.08
CA TRP A 283 -16.25 -11.97 -0.11
C TRP A 283 -16.55 -13.44 0.20
N LYS A 284 -16.22 -13.95 1.40
CA LYS A 284 -16.64 -15.31 1.82
C LYS A 284 -18.15 -15.43 1.94
N VAL A 285 -18.80 -14.38 2.45
CA VAL A 285 -20.26 -14.34 2.64
C VAL A 285 -20.99 -14.04 1.32
N ASN A 286 -20.52 -13.06 0.56
CA ASN A 286 -21.19 -12.59 -0.66
C ASN A 286 -20.72 -13.27 -1.96
N GLY A 287 -19.72 -14.16 -1.89
CA GLY A 287 -19.16 -14.79 -3.08
C GLY A 287 -20.12 -15.66 -3.88
N ARG A 288 -21.23 -16.12 -3.28
CA ARG A 288 -22.30 -16.81 -4.01
C ARG A 288 -23.15 -15.86 -4.87
N ARG A 289 -23.27 -14.59 -4.47
CA ARG A 289 -24.00 -13.54 -5.22
C ARG A 289 -23.16 -13.01 -6.39
N PHE A 290 -21.84 -13.05 -6.24
CA PHE A 290 -20.88 -12.49 -7.18
C PHE A 290 -19.76 -13.51 -7.46
N PRO A 291 -20.05 -14.60 -8.20
CA PRO A 291 -19.13 -15.73 -8.37
C PRO A 291 -17.85 -15.36 -9.13
N ARG A 292 -17.93 -14.48 -10.15
CA ARG A 292 -16.77 -14.08 -10.96
C ARG A 292 -15.94 -13.05 -10.23
N LEU A 293 -16.59 -12.04 -9.64
CA LEU A 293 -15.89 -11.03 -8.87
C LEU A 293 -15.25 -11.61 -7.61
N ALA A 294 -15.85 -12.62 -6.98
CA ALA A 294 -15.24 -13.30 -5.83
C ALA A 294 -13.96 -14.07 -6.18
N LYS A 295 -13.86 -14.61 -7.40
CA LYS A 295 -12.61 -15.23 -7.89
C LYS A 295 -11.53 -14.17 -8.08
N LEU A 296 -11.86 -13.07 -8.76
CA LEU A 296 -10.94 -11.94 -8.94
C LEU A 296 -10.52 -11.34 -7.58
N ALA A 297 -11.46 -11.16 -6.66
CA ALA A 297 -11.21 -10.63 -5.33
C ALA A 297 -10.18 -11.48 -4.55
N ARG A 298 -10.29 -12.82 -4.62
CA ARG A 298 -9.29 -13.72 -4.02
C ARG A 298 -7.91 -13.61 -4.65
N GLN A 299 -7.82 -13.24 -5.92
CA GLN A 299 -6.55 -13.10 -6.63
C GLN A 299 -5.87 -11.75 -6.33
N TYR A 300 -6.64 -10.66 -6.26
CA TYR A 300 -6.10 -9.30 -6.14
C TYR A 300 -6.05 -8.76 -4.70
N LEU A 301 -7.00 -9.13 -3.82
CA LEU A 301 -7.00 -8.64 -2.42
C LEU A 301 -5.97 -9.33 -1.52
N CYS A 302 -5.48 -10.50 -1.93
CA CYS A 302 -4.48 -11.28 -1.19
C CYS A 302 -3.05 -10.85 -1.49
N ILE A 303 -2.83 -9.91 -2.42
CA ILE A 303 -1.51 -9.40 -2.70
C ILE A 303 -1.14 -8.46 -1.53
N PRO A 304 -0.01 -8.66 -0.85
CA PRO A 304 0.45 -7.76 0.20
C PRO A 304 0.94 -6.44 -0.40
N ALA A 305 0.73 -5.34 0.33
CA ALA A 305 1.18 -4.00 -0.04
C ALA A 305 2.71 -3.77 0.16
N THR A 306 3.37 -4.69 0.87
CA THR A 306 4.77 -4.60 1.31
C THR A 306 5.66 -5.65 0.70
#